data_AF-A0A922MLU3-F1
#
_entry.id   AF-A0A922MLU3-F1
#
_cell.length_a   1.000
_cell.length_b   1.000
_cell.length_c   1.000
_cell.angle_alpha   90.00
_cell.angle_beta   90.00
_cell.angle_gamma   90.00
#
_symmetry.space_group_name_H-M   'P 1'
#
loop_
_entity.id
_entity.type
_entity.pdbx_description
1 polymer ?
#
loop_
_entity_poly.entity_id
_entity_poly.type
_entity_poly.pdbx_seq_one_letter_code
_entity_poly.pdbx_strand_id
1 'polypeptide(L)'
;MKKLEYQKMELTMKVGKHTATVISKNKKMAKQRASQSILQALHPHVRSWGSLLRLYGSRSVKSCKEKKLEEQQITLLQDKARHNEPNYAVLDKLRNEMRKLRERDDAVVPIGTLLVHEDLPTHSGSNLNNVDL
;
A
#
# COMPACT_ATOMS: atom_id res chain seq x y z
N MET A 1 -19.03 -28.79 -32.57
CA MET A 1 -18.34 -28.86 -31.27
C MET A 1 -19.29 -28.34 -30.19
N LYS A 2 -19.74 -29.21 -29.26
CA LYS A 2 -20.60 -28.79 -28.15
C LYS A 2 -19.80 -27.84 -27.25
N LYS A 3 -20.25 -26.59 -27.08
CA LYS A 3 -19.67 -25.67 -26.09
C LYS A 3 -19.82 -26.34 -24.72
N LEU A 4 -18.71 -26.49 -23.98
CA LEU A 4 -18.71 -26.94 -22.59
C LEU A 4 -19.45 -25.89 -21.75
N GLU A 5 -20.76 -26.04 -21.68
CA GLU A 5 -21.64 -25.24 -20.83
C GLU A 5 -21.26 -25.47 -19.37
N TYR A 6 -20.67 -24.43 -18.77
CA TYR A 6 -20.52 -24.23 -17.32
C TYR A 6 -19.70 -25.25 -16.52
N GLN A 7 -18.47 -25.56 -16.96
CA GLN A 7 -17.54 -26.25 -16.06
C GLN A 7 -17.16 -25.33 -14.89
N LYS A 8 -17.69 -25.64 -13.70
CA LYS A 8 -17.30 -24.96 -12.46
C LYS A 8 -15.85 -25.32 -12.16
N MET A 9 -15.03 -24.30 -11.97
CA MET A 9 -13.61 -24.43 -11.73
C MET A 9 -13.34 -24.16 -10.25
N GLU A 10 -12.56 -25.03 -9.61
CA GLU A 10 -12.03 -24.79 -8.28
C GLU A 10 -10.66 -24.11 -8.40
N LEU A 11 -10.47 -23.01 -7.68
CA LEU A 11 -9.21 -22.27 -7.62
C LEU A 11 -8.77 -22.11 -6.18
N THR A 12 -7.56 -22.56 -5.89
CA THR A 12 -6.87 -22.35 -4.60
C THR A 12 -5.84 -21.25 -4.75
N MET A 13 -5.94 -20.20 -3.96
CA MET A 13 -4.93 -19.14 -3.88
C MET A 13 -4.24 -19.18 -2.53
N LYS A 14 -2.91 -19.15 -2.53
CA LYS A 14 -2.06 -19.13 -1.32
C LYS A 14 -1.25 -17.85 -1.29
N VAL A 15 -1.28 -17.17 -0.15
CA VAL A 15 -0.50 -15.96 0.14
C VAL A 15 0.08 -16.08 1.55
N GLY A 16 1.32 -16.54 1.66
CA GLY A 16 1.97 -16.86 2.93
C GLY A 16 1.16 -17.87 3.75
N LYS A 17 0.73 -17.47 4.96
CA LYS A 17 -0.10 -18.29 5.84
C LYS A 17 -1.59 -18.35 5.47
N HIS A 18 -2.06 -17.51 4.54
CA HIS A 18 -3.48 -17.45 4.17
C HIS A 18 -3.76 -18.24 2.90
N THR A 19 -4.77 -19.10 2.94
CA THR A 19 -5.22 -19.91 1.81
C THR A 19 -6.72 -19.71 1.59
N ALA A 20 -7.15 -19.55 0.34
CA ALA A 20 -8.56 -19.46 -0.03
C ALA A 20 -8.86 -20.34 -1.24
N THR A 21 -9.83 -21.25 -1.09
CA THR A 21 -10.41 -22.09 -2.14
C THR A 21 -11.75 -21.50 -2.59
N VAL A 22 -11.92 -21.28 -3.89
CA VAL A 22 -13.15 -20.70 -4.46
C VAL A 22 -13.57 -21.46 -5.71
N ILE A 23 -14.85 -21.83 -5.76
CA ILE A 23 -15.49 -22.42 -6.94
C ILE A 23 -16.19 -21.32 -7.75
N SER A 24 -15.86 -21.21 -9.04
CA SER A 24 -16.40 -20.19 -9.94
C SER A 24 -16.48 -20.67 -11.38
N LYS A 25 -17.36 -20.05 -12.18
CA LYS A 25 -17.48 -20.30 -13.62
C LYS A 25 -16.41 -19.58 -14.45
N ASN A 26 -15.77 -18.54 -13.90
CA ASN A 26 -14.78 -17.72 -14.60
C ASN A 26 -13.51 -17.57 -13.75
N LYS A 27 -12.34 -17.84 -14.34
CA LYS A 27 -11.01 -17.71 -13.70
C LYS A 27 -10.76 -16.30 -13.15
N LYS A 28 -11.16 -15.25 -13.88
CA LYS A 28 -11.00 -13.86 -13.42
C LYS A 28 -11.80 -13.61 -12.14
N MET A 29 -13.06 -14.05 -12.11
CA MET A 29 -13.92 -13.92 -10.93
C MET A 29 -13.46 -14.80 -9.77
N ALA A 30 -12.93 -15.99 -10.07
CA ALA A 30 -12.37 -16.91 -9.07
C ALA A 30 -11.19 -16.24 -8.34
N LYS A 31 -10.25 -15.67 -9.12
CA LYS A 31 -9.10 -14.95 -8.57
C LYS A 31 -9.54 -13.76 -7.73
N GLN A 32 -10.48 -12.96 -8.23
CA GLN A 32 -11.01 -11.82 -7.47
C GLN A 32 -11.62 -12.27 -6.14
N ARG A 33 -12.53 -13.24 -6.14
CA ARG A 33 -13.14 -13.74 -4.88
C ARG A 33 -12.12 -14.34 -3.92
N ALA A 34 -11.13 -15.09 -4.43
CA ALA A 34 -10.06 -15.62 -3.60
C ALA A 34 -9.24 -14.48 -2.96
N SER A 35 -8.89 -13.44 -3.73
CA SER A 35 -8.23 -12.23 -3.21
C SER A 35 -9.05 -11.52 -2.14
N GLN A 36 -10.35 -11.38 -2.35
CA GLN A 36 -11.24 -10.75 -1.38
C GLN A 36 -11.30 -11.55 -0.07
N SER A 37 -11.39 -12.88 -0.14
CA SER A 37 -11.38 -13.75 1.03
C SER A 37 -10.08 -13.63 1.82
N ILE A 38 -8.94 -13.62 1.14
CA ILE A 38 -7.64 -13.43 1.78
C ILE A 38 -7.53 -12.02 2.40
N LEU A 39 -7.99 -10.97 1.71
CA LEU A 39 -8.00 -9.62 2.26
C LEU A 39 -8.87 -9.49 3.52
N GLN A 40 -10.00 -10.20 3.57
CA GLN A 40 -10.84 -10.26 4.77
C GLN A 40 -10.14 -10.96 5.93
N ALA A 41 -9.40 -12.04 5.66
CA ALA A 41 -8.60 -12.73 6.67
C ALA A 41 -7.44 -11.87 7.19
N LEU A 42 -6.85 -11.03 6.33
CA LEU A 42 -5.80 -10.08 6.72
C LEU A 42 -6.35 -8.92 7.56
N HIS A 43 -7.56 -8.44 7.27
CA HIS A 43 -8.19 -7.32 7.96
C HIS A 43 -9.58 -7.66 8.49
N PRO A 44 -9.69 -8.49 9.55
CA PRO A 44 -10.99 -8.94 10.07
C PRO A 44 -11.89 -7.79 10.57
N HIS A 45 -11.28 -6.68 10.99
CA HIS A 45 -11.96 -5.49 11.50
C HIS A 45 -12.50 -4.57 10.37
N VAL A 46 -12.03 -4.74 9.14
CA VAL A 46 -12.48 -3.95 8.00
C VAL A 46 -13.73 -4.58 7.41
N ARG A 47 -14.87 -3.91 7.61
CA ARG A 47 -16.18 -4.36 7.10
C ARG A 47 -16.65 -3.63 5.83
N SER A 48 -16.08 -2.47 5.51
CA SER A 48 -16.50 -1.65 4.38
C SER A 48 -15.43 -1.60 3.28
N TRP A 49 -15.89 -1.64 2.03
CA TRP A 49 -15.02 -1.44 0.86
C TRP A 49 -14.35 -0.06 0.87
N GLY A 50 -15.02 0.96 1.42
CA GLY A 50 -14.46 2.31 1.54
C GLY A 50 -13.20 2.37 2.40
N SER A 51 -13.19 1.67 3.55
CA SER A 51 -12.00 1.59 4.40
C SER A 51 -10.85 0.86 3.71
N LEU A 52 -11.16 -0.25 3.01
CA LEU A 52 -10.17 -1.00 2.24
C LEU A 52 -9.56 -0.14 1.09
N LEU A 53 -10.40 0.62 0.38
CA LEU A 53 -9.96 1.54 -0.67
C LEU A 53 -9.15 2.72 -0.12
N ARG A 54 -9.34 3.11 1.15
CA ARG A 54 -8.48 4.11 1.78
C ARG A 54 -7.11 3.55 2.13
N LEU A 55 -7.07 2.30 2.62
CA LEU A 55 -5.84 1.57 2.94
C LEU A 55 -5.00 1.21 1.69
N TYR A 56 -5.65 0.79 0.61
CA TYR A 56 -4.99 0.20 -0.56
C TYR A 56 -5.25 0.93 -1.89
N GLY A 57 -6.19 1.86 -1.93
CA GLY A 57 -6.53 2.59 -3.16
C GLY A 57 -5.52 3.67 -3.51
N SER A 58 -5.82 4.42 -4.57
CA SER A 58 -4.91 5.34 -5.25
C SER A 58 -4.32 6.48 -4.40
N ARG A 59 -4.87 6.74 -3.21
CA ARG A 59 -4.29 7.71 -2.25
C ARG A 59 -3.17 7.10 -1.40
N SER A 60 -3.17 5.77 -1.21
CA SER A 60 -2.18 5.03 -0.42
C SER A 60 -0.90 4.73 -1.22
N VAL A 61 -1.03 4.55 -2.54
CA VAL A 61 0.10 4.29 -3.43
C VAL A 61 0.04 5.29 -4.58
N LYS A 62 0.98 6.25 -4.63
CA LYS A 62 1.12 7.16 -5.79
C LYS A 62 1.14 6.32 -7.05
N SER A 63 0.21 6.59 -7.98
CA SER A 63 0.10 5.81 -9.21
C SER A 63 1.42 5.87 -9.97
N CYS A 64 1.85 4.78 -10.62
CA CYS A 64 3.05 4.79 -11.48
C CYS A 64 3.00 5.91 -12.53
N LYS A 65 1.80 6.26 -13.01
CA LYS A 65 1.57 7.40 -13.90
C LYS A 65 1.85 8.74 -13.23
N GLU A 66 1.47 8.87 -11.97
CA GLU A 66 1.64 10.08 -11.17
C GLU A 66 3.11 10.28 -10.79
N LYS A 67 3.81 9.19 -10.43
CA LYS A 67 5.27 9.20 -10.23
C LYS A 67 6.03 9.62 -11.49
N LYS A 68 5.67 9.04 -12.65
CA LYS A 68 6.27 9.42 -13.93
C LYS A 68 5.99 10.89 -14.29
N LEU A 69 4.79 11.39 -13.99
CA LEU A 69 4.45 12.78 -14.25
C LEU A 69 5.23 13.73 -13.34
N GLU A 70 5.37 13.40 -12.05
CA GLU A 70 6.22 14.14 -11.10
C GLU A 70 7.69 14.18 -11.57
N GLU A 71 8.24 13.05 -12.02
CA GLU A 71 9.60 12.95 -12.56
C GLU A 71 9.78 13.83 -13.81
N GLN A 72 8.86 13.73 -14.78
CA GLN A 72 8.89 14.55 -16.01
C GLN A 72 8.81 16.05 -15.72
N GLN A 73 8.08 16.43 -14.67
CA GLN A 73 7.94 17.83 -14.31
C GLN A 73 9.25 18.44 -13.83
N ILE A 74 10.15 17.66 -13.23
CA ILE A 74 11.50 18.12 -12.86
C ILE A 74 12.36 18.36 -14.11
N THR A 75 12.32 17.46 -15.09
CA THR A 75 13.03 17.64 -16.38
C THR A 75 12.58 18.92 -17.08
N LEU A 76 11.27 19.16 -17.14
CA LEU A 76 10.71 20.39 -17.73
C LEU A 76 11.10 21.67 -16.97
N LEU A 77 11.35 21.57 -15.65
CA LEU A 77 11.82 22.70 -14.86
C LEU A 77 13.31 22.94 -15.09
N GLN A 78 14.11 21.90 -15.35
CA GLN A 78 15.51 22.03 -15.73
C GLN A 78 15.69 22.72 -17.09
N ASP A 79 14.81 22.46 -18.05
CA ASP A 79 14.82 23.15 -19.36
C ASP A 79 14.54 24.67 -19.25
N LYS A 80 13.88 25.11 -18.17
CA LYS A 80 13.63 26.54 -17.90
C LYS A 80 14.81 27.25 -17.22
N ALA A 81 15.87 26.53 -16.87
CA ALA A 81 17.06 27.13 -16.28
C ALA A 81 17.79 28.00 -17.31
N ARG A 82 18.06 29.25 -16.95
CA ARG A 82 18.96 30.10 -17.73
C ARG A 82 20.41 29.69 -17.46
N HIS A 83 21.24 29.78 -18.48
CA HIS A 83 22.66 29.50 -18.33
C HIS A 83 23.27 30.51 -17.34
N ASN A 84 23.97 30.01 -16.33
CA ASN A 84 24.65 30.80 -15.29
C ASN A 84 23.75 31.43 -14.20
N GLU A 85 22.48 31.05 -14.09
CA GLU A 85 21.59 31.42 -12.97
C GLU A 85 21.06 30.18 -12.23
N PRO A 86 20.83 30.27 -10.91
CA PRO A 86 20.20 29.19 -10.17
C PRO A 86 18.75 28.95 -10.63
N ASN A 87 18.34 27.68 -10.69
CA ASN A 87 16.99 27.31 -11.12
C ASN A 87 15.96 27.56 -10.01
N TYR A 88 15.46 28.78 -9.94
CA TYR A 88 14.44 29.21 -8.98
C TYR A 88 13.15 28.38 -9.06
N ALA A 89 12.80 27.85 -10.24
CA ALA A 89 11.59 27.06 -10.42
C ALA A 89 11.67 25.68 -9.73
N VAL A 90 12.85 25.05 -9.77
CA VAL A 90 13.12 23.80 -9.02
C VAL A 90 13.19 24.09 -7.52
N LEU A 91 13.83 25.18 -7.11
CA LEU A 91 13.93 25.57 -5.69
C LEU A 91 12.56 25.85 -5.07
N ASP A 92 11.68 26.53 -5.79
CA ASP A 92 10.33 26.82 -5.28
C ASP A 92 9.46 25.55 -5.23
N LYS A 93 9.57 24.66 -6.23
CA LYS A 93 8.94 23.34 -6.19
C LYS A 93 9.41 22.51 -4.99
N LEU A 94 10.72 22.50 -4.72
CA LEU A 94 11.30 21.84 -3.55
C LEU A 94 10.75 22.43 -2.24
N ARG A 95 10.71 23.76 -2.13
CA ARG A 95 10.17 24.46 -0.94
C ARG A 95 8.71 24.08 -0.67
N ASN A 96 7.89 24.00 -1.73
CA ASN A 96 6.49 23.62 -1.61
C ASN A 96 6.32 22.15 -1.20
N GLU A 97 7.10 21.22 -1.77
CA GLU A 97 7.07 19.81 -1.35
C GLU A 97 7.55 19.62 0.10
N MET A 98 8.58 20.36 0.53
CA MET A 98 9.06 20.33 1.92
C MET A 98 8.01 20.84 2.91
N ARG A 99 7.24 21.88 2.55
CA ARG A 99 6.11 22.36 3.37
C ARG A 99 5.03 21.28 3.50
N LYS A 100 4.69 20.63 2.39
CA LYS A 100 3.70 19.54 2.36
C LYS A 100 4.14 18.32 3.17
N LEU A 101 5.44 18.00 3.18
CA LEU A 101 6.00 16.96 4.05
C LEU A 101 5.81 17.30 5.52
N ARG A 102 6.19 18.52 5.91
CA ARG A 102 5.98 19.02 7.28
C ARG A 102 4.50 18.93 7.69
N GLU A 103 3.57 19.36 6.85
CA GLU A 103 2.14 19.26 7.15
C GLU A 103 1.67 17.81 7.35
N ARG A 104 2.25 16.84 6.63
CA ARG A 104 1.97 15.42 6.87
C ARG A 104 2.53 14.96 8.21
N ASP A 105 3.78 15.30 8.51
CA ASP A 105 4.43 14.90 9.75
C ASP A 105 3.68 15.49 10.96
N ASP A 106 3.28 16.77 10.88
CA ASP A 106 2.46 17.45 11.88
C ASP A 106 1.07 16.80 12.02
N ALA A 107 0.50 16.27 10.92
CA ALA A 107 -0.79 15.57 10.93
C ALA A 107 -0.71 14.12 11.47
N VAL A 108 0.49 13.54 11.56
CA VAL A 108 0.70 12.25 12.22
C VAL A 108 0.77 12.51 13.73
N VAL A 109 -0.41 12.74 14.32
CA VAL A 109 -0.55 12.83 15.77
C VAL A 109 -0.84 11.43 16.32
N PRO A 110 -0.17 10.97 17.39
CA PRO A 110 -0.52 9.71 18.03
C PRO A 110 -1.98 9.75 18.48
N ILE A 111 -2.76 8.74 18.08
CA ILE A 111 -4.20 8.64 18.38
C ILE A 111 -4.46 8.46 19.90
N GLY A 112 -3.42 8.19 20.70
CA GLY A 112 -3.50 8.17 22.15
C GLY A 112 -2.13 8.03 22.81
N THR A 113 -2.10 8.28 24.13
CA THR A 113 -0.95 7.93 24.98
C THR A 113 -1.07 6.45 25.31
N LEU A 114 -0.07 5.64 24.93
CA LEU A 114 -0.02 4.25 25.33
C LEU A 114 0.23 4.18 26.84
N LEU A 115 -0.84 3.99 27.61
CA LEU A 115 -0.74 3.73 29.05
C LEU A 115 -0.28 2.28 29.23
N VAL A 116 1.01 2.11 29.45
CA VAL A 116 1.62 0.82 29.84
C VAL A 116 1.12 0.51 31.24
N HIS A 117 0.26 -0.50 31.40
CA HIS A 117 -0.01 -1.08 32.71
C HIS A 117 1.20 -1.93 33.14
N GLU A 118 1.59 -1.88 34.42
CA GLU A 118 2.82 -2.48 34.93
C GLU A 118 2.94 -4.01 34.74
N ASP A 119 1.86 -4.69 34.36
CA ASP A 119 1.81 -6.15 34.17
C ASP A 119 2.35 -6.64 32.80
N LEU A 120 3.18 -5.83 32.13
CA LEU A 120 3.83 -6.27 30.88
C LEU A 120 5.08 -7.10 31.19
N PRO A 121 5.23 -8.31 30.57
CA PRO A 121 6.43 -9.11 30.77
C PRO A 121 7.67 -8.33 30.31
N THR A 122 8.63 -8.17 31.22
CA THR A 122 9.86 -7.38 31.06
C THR A 122 10.82 -7.93 29.99
N HIS A 123 10.53 -9.11 29.43
CA HIS A 123 11.37 -9.74 28.44
C HIS A 123 10.95 -9.34 27.03
N SER A 124 11.69 -8.41 26.43
CA SER A 124 11.72 -8.21 24.98
C SER A 124 11.95 -9.57 24.30
N GLY A 125 10.93 -10.09 23.61
CA GLY A 125 10.98 -11.38 22.90
C GLY A 125 11.93 -11.41 21.69
N SER A 126 12.75 -10.39 21.49
CA SER A 126 13.78 -10.33 20.46
C SER A 126 15.11 -10.89 20.99
N ASN A 127 15.17 -12.19 21.28
CA ASN A 127 16.45 -12.88 21.34
C ASN A 127 16.87 -13.22 19.91
N LEU A 128 17.66 -12.34 19.31
CA LEU A 128 18.18 -12.49 17.94
C LEU A 128 19.44 -13.40 17.88
N ASN A 129 19.79 -14.10 18.96
CA ASN A 129 21.03 -14.87 19.05
C ASN A 129 20.89 -16.39 18.84
N ASN A 130 19.72 -16.90 18.45
CA ASN A 130 19.60 -18.29 18.00
C ASN A 130 19.41 -18.34 16.48
N VAL A 131 20.51 -18.13 15.76
CA VAL A 131 20.68 -18.66 14.41
C VAL A 131 21.88 -19.60 14.49
N ASP A 132 21.62 -20.89 14.69
CA ASP A 132 22.62 -21.92 14.38
C ASP A 132 22.76 -21.97 12.84
N LEU A 133 23.99 -21.82 12.37
CA LEU A 133 24.37 -21.93 10.96
C LEU A 133 24.27 -23.38 10.46
#